data_AF-A0A421JRK0-F1
#
_entry.id   AF-A0A421JRK0-F1
#
_cell.length_a   1.000
_cell.length_b   1.000
_cell.length_c   1.000
_cell.angle_alpha   90.00
_cell.angle_beta   90.00
_cell.angle_gamma   90.00
#
_symmetry.space_group_name_H-M   'P 1'
#
loop_
_entity.id
_entity.type
_entity.pdbx_description
1 polymer ?
#
loop_
_entity_poly.entity_id
_entity_poly.type
_entity_poly.pdbx_seq_one_letter_code
_entity_poly.pdbx_strand_id
1 'polypeptide(L)'
;MTYQYQVDVDPDPTFQYEEEYVEEKYLCVVYRMTGVYLSFLKQVISEFYDIVATYSTLLKKIQALADINELAVTTRLSMYTLEVEFNYVMSEKNFKKWDEPESDYVQEMNILLLDAAIEAFTLVVKTINSVELLFDNFSNLKGLIVPEALNKSKEVLDSLVRVKDLVNLVMVDSKLGSLKQGYCTEKVLLVIKEKRVLRDSFTVLEGSMIRYFLRVFAKNFITEETVVNDCILRERRRLVQTVGFQSITIPFTNDEEDQENQNKFKNTGMIFLVAFGLLLSFACLRLYDLIFSK
;
A
#
# COMPACT_ATOMS: atom_id res chain seq x y z
N MET A 1 -6.52 17.73 -15.35
CA MET A 1 -5.78 19.00 -15.18
C MET A 1 -4.60 18.74 -14.28
N THR A 2 -3.40 18.65 -14.86
CA THR A 2 -2.15 18.38 -14.16
C THR A 2 -1.41 19.71 -14.10
N TYR A 3 -1.28 20.31 -12.92
CA TYR A 3 -0.58 21.59 -12.76
C TYR A 3 0.82 21.34 -12.21
N GLN A 4 1.83 21.67 -13.02
CA GLN A 4 3.22 21.81 -12.57
C GLN A 4 3.37 23.19 -11.91
N TYR A 5 3.61 23.21 -10.60
CA TYR A 5 4.12 24.40 -9.91
C TYR A 5 5.64 24.43 -10.08
N GLN A 6 6.15 25.31 -10.95
CA GLN A 6 7.54 25.79 -10.88
C GLN A 6 7.53 27.04 -10.01
N VAL A 7 8.22 26.97 -8.87
CA VAL A 7 8.54 28.14 -8.06
C VAL A 7 10.03 28.38 -8.28
N ASP A 8 10.36 29.33 -9.16
CA ASP A 8 11.70 29.89 -9.24
C ASP A 8 11.84 30.92 -8.13
N VAL A 9 12.72 30.65 -7.16
CA VAL A 9 13.15 31.63 -6.16
C VAL A 9 14.64 31.83 -6.36
N ASP A 10 15.01 32.97 -6.95
CA ASP A 10 16.39 33.42 -7.01
C ASP A 10 16.67 34.28 -5.76
N PRO A 11 17.67 33.95 -4.92
CA PRO A 11 17.94 34.72 -3.71
C PRO A 11 18.82 35.94 -4.02
N ASP A 12 18.27 37.15 -3.87
CA ASP A 12 19.03 38.41 -3.87
C ASP A 12 20.02 38.44 -2.67
N PRO A 13 21.33 38.62 -2.90
CA PRO A 13 22.36 38.47 -1.87
C PRO A 13 22.60 39.71 -0.99
N THR A 14 21.79 40.77 -1.07
CA THR A 14 22.13 42.07 -0.44
C THR A 14 21.09 42.67 0.51
N PHE A 15 20.60 41.89 1.48
CA PHE A 15 19.81 42.45 2.59
C PHE A 15 20.34 42.01 3.96
N GLN A 16 20.82 42.98 4.76
CA GLN A 16 21.01 42.84 6.19
C GLN A 16 19.63 43.03 6.86
N TYR A 17 19.09 41.98 7.46
CA TYR A 17 17.84 42.01 8.23
C TYR A 17 18.15 41.86 9.73
N GLU A 18 17.37 42.55 10.56
CA GLU A 18 17.27 42.33 12.01
C GLU A 18 16.90 40.86 12.28
N GLU A 19 17.60 40.19 13.21
CA GLU A 19 17.51 38.73 13.45
C GLU A 19 16.06 38.22 13.67
N GLU A 20 15.19 39.04 14.26
CA GLU A 20 13.78 38.69 14.52
C GLU A 20 12.94 38.58 13.23
N TYR A 21 13.19 39.46 12.25
CA TYR A 21 12.53 39.43 10.93
C TYR A 21 12.98 38.25 10.05
N VAL A 22 14.13 37.67 10.40
CA VAL A 22 14.76 36.57 9.67
C VAL A 22 14.16 35.23 10.10
N GLU A 23 13.90 35.04 11.40
CA GLU A 23 13.31 33.81 11.95
C GLU A 23 11.87 33.57 11.46
N GLU A 24 11.03 34.60 11.45
CA GLU A 24 9.63 34.52 11.05
C GLU A 24 9.47 34.11 9.57
N LYS A 25 10.33 34.66 8.70
CA LYS A 25 10.38 34.31 7.28
C LYS A 25 10.80 32.85 7.04
N TYR A 26 11.64 32.28 7.91
CA TYR A 26 12.10 30.88 7.77
C TYR A 26 11.09 29.86 8.23
N LEU A 27 10.35 30.15 9.31
CA LEU A 27 9.29 29.28 9.80
C LEU A 27 8.20 29.10 8.73
N CYS A 28 7.82 30.20 8.08
CA CYS A 28 6.93 30.21 6.93
C CYS A 28 7.42 29.30 5.79
N VAL A 29 8.72 29.32 5.49
CA VAL A 29 9.30 28.49 4.43
C VAL A 29 9.20 27.00 4.79
N VAL A 30 9.54 26.60 6.01
CA VAL A 30 9.43 25.19 6.43
C VAL A 30 7.99 24.71 6.33
N TYR A 31 7.02 25.46 6.85
CA TYR A 31 5.61 25.07 6.79
C TYR A 31 5.04 25.04 5.39
N ARG A 32 5.43 25.99 4.53
CA ARG A 32 5.06 25.97 3.13
C ARG A 32 5.60 24.73 2.43
N MET A 33 6.84 24.35 2.71
CA MET A 33 7.46 23.15 2.14
C MET A 33 6.82 21.87 2.67
N THR A 34 6.41 21.84 3.93
CA THR A 34 5.58 20.75 4.49
C THR A 34 4.21 20.70 3.81
N GLY A 35 3.56 21.84 3.55
CA GLY A 35 2.31 21.88 2.78
C GLY A 35 2.47 21.32 1.37
N VAL A 36 3.58 21.64 0.71
CA VAL A 36 3.92 21.02 -0.58
C VAL A 36 4.12 19.51 -0.44
N TYR A 37 4.81 19.03 0.60
CA TYR A 37 4.93 17.60 0.87
C TYR A 37 3.56 16.94 1.06
N LEU A 38 2.68 17.52 1.88
CA LEU A 38 1.34 17.01 2.15
C LEU A 38 0.44 17.01 0.89
N SER A 39 0.63 17.99 -0.01
CA SER A 39 -0.08 18.01 -1.30
C SER A 39 0.29 16.81 -2.18
N PHE A 40 1.54 16.35 -2.13
CA PHE A 40 1.98 15.13 -2.81
C PHE A 40 1.49 13.88 -2.08
N LEU A 41 1.50 13.88 -0.74
CA LEU A 41 1.00 12.78 0.08
C LEU A 41 -0.46 12.45 -0.25
N LYS A 42 -1.28 13.45 -0.55
CA LYS A 42 -2.67 13.25 -1.00
C LYS A 42 -2.80 12.27 -2.18
N GLN A 43 -1.88 12.31 -3.16
CA GLN A 43 -1.90 11.37 -4.28
C GLN A 43 -1.54 9.95 -3.84
N VAL A 44 -0.56 9.84 -2.95
CA VAL A 44 -0.12 8.57 -2.35
C VAL A 44 -1.25 7.95 -1.51
N ILE A 45 -1.98 8.77 -0.74
CA ILE A 45 -3.17 8.36 0.02
C ILE A 45 -4.22 7.74 -0.91
N SER A 46 -4.53 8.42 -2.04
CA SER A 46 -5.50 7.90 -3.02
C SER A 46 -5.09 6.53 -3.56
N GLU A 47 -3.79 6.32 -3.82
CA GLU A 47 -3.28 5.07 -4.38
C GLU A 47 -3.32 3.93 -3.35
N PHE A 48 -2.94 4.19 -2.09
CA PHE A 48 -3.05 3.19 -1.03
C PHE A 48 -4.50 2.88 -0.65
N TYR A 49 -5.40 3.86 -0.73
CA TYR A 49 -6.83 3.58 -0.64
C TYR A 49 -7.25 2.56 -1.70
N ASP A 50 -6.81 2.71 -2.95
CA ASP A 50 -7.16 1.79 -4.05
C ASP A 50 -6.55 0.40 -3.85
N ILE A 51 -5.33 0.30 -3.32
CA ILE A 51 -4.70 -0.97 -2.91
C ILE A 51 -5.54 -1.68 -1.85
N VAL A 52 -5.86 -0.99 -0.76
CA VAL A 52 -6.63 -1.59 0.35
C VAL A 52 -8.06 -1.90 -0.10
N ALA A 53 -8.66 -1.08 -0.96
CA ALA A 53 -9.96 -1.37 -1.56
C ALA A 53 -9.93 -2.66 -2.39
N THR A 54 -8.87 -2.85 -3.17
CA THR A 54 -8.64 -4.08 -3.94
C THR A 54 -8.56 -5.29 -3.00
N TYR A 55 -7.73 -5.23 -1.95
CA TYR A 55 -7.61 -6.33 -0.99
C TYR A 55 -8.90 -6.62 -0.24
N SER A 56 -9.60 -5.59 0.27
CA SER A 56 -10.90 -5.80 0.92
C SER A 56 -11.94 -6.44 -0.02
N THR A 57 -11.87 -6.13 -1.32
CA THR A 57 -12.76 -6.73 -2.31
C THR A 57 -12.43 -8.19 -2.55
N LEU A 58 -11.14 -8.54 -2.69
CA LEU A 58 -10.69 -9.90 -2.89
C LEU A 58 -10.96 -10.77 -1.66
N LEU A 59 -10.63 -10.29 -0.46
CA LEU A 59 -10.83 -11.00 0.80
C LEU A 59 -12.30 -11.28 1.07
N LYS A 60 -13.22 -10.35 0.70
CA LYS A 60 -14.66 -10.60 0.78
C LYS A 60 -15.11 -11.80 -0.09
N LYS A 61 -14.36 -12.16 -1.13
CA LYS A 61 -14.64 -13.36 -1.96
C LYS A 61 -14.08 -14.65 -1.36
N ILE A 62 -13.39 -14.58 -0.21
CA ILE A 62 -12.76 -15.72 0.46
C ILE A 62 -13.36 -15.86 1.86
N GLN A 63 -14.29 -16.81 2.03
CA GLN A 63 -15.10 -16.94 3.26
C GLN A 63 -14.29 -17.26 4.53
N ALA A 64 -13.12 -17.90 4.39
CA ALA A 64 -12.30 -18.33 5.53
C ALA A 64 -11.51 -17.19 6.21
N LEU A 65 -11.61 -15.94 5.72
CA LEU A 65 -10.70 -14.85 6.09
C LEU A 65 -11.42 -13.61 6.66
N ALA A 66 -12.48 -13.84 7.45
CA ALA A 66 -13.29 -12.76 8.01
C ALA A 66 -12.46 -11.72 8.77
N ASP A 67 -11.51 -12.15 9.61
CA ASP A 67 -10.71 -11.25 10.45
C ASP A 67 -9.80 -10.32 9.63
N ILE A 68 -9.11 -10.86 8.62
CA ILE A 68 -8.23 -10.09 7.74
C ILE A 68 -9.07 -9.20 6.82
N ASN A 69 -10.25 -9.67 6.39
CA ASN A 69 -11.20 -8.86 5.66
C ASN A 69 -11.69 -7.66 6.49
N GLU A 70 -12.03 -7.86 7.76
CA GLU A 70 -12.44 -6.78 8.67
C GLU A 70 -11.33 -5.74 8.86
N LEU A 71 -10.07 -6.19 9.04
CA LEU A 71 -8.90 -5.32 9.08
C LEU A 71 -8.77 -4.51 7.78
N ALA A 72 -8.89 -5.15 6.61
CA ALA A 72 -8.82 -4.46 5.33
C ALA A 72 -9.98 -3.46 5.12
N VAL A 73 -11.19 -3.79 5.55
CA VAL A 73 -12.35 -2.88 5.50
C VAL A 73 -12.13 -1.68 6.40
N THR A 74 -11.66 -1.88 7.63
CA THR A 74 -11.36 -0.80 8.59
C THR A 74 -10.29 0.14 8.04
N THR A 75 -9.23 -0.44 7.48
CA THR A 75 -8.13 0.32 6.85
C THR A 75 -8.61 1.11 5.64
N ARG A 76 -9.46 0.51 4.80
CA ARG A 76 -10.07 1.19 3.66
C ARG A 76 -10.88 2.41 4.10
N LEU A 77 -11.67 2.27 5.17
CA LEU A 77 -12.47 3.36 5.72
C LEU A 77 -11.58 4.47 6.29
N SER A 78 -10.54 4.11 7.05
CA SER A 78 -9.54 5.07 7.56
C SER A 78 -8.88 5.86 6.43
N MET A 79 -8.41 5.18 5.38
CA MET A 79 -7.81 5.83 4.21
C MET A 79 -8.79 6.70 3.42
N TYR A 80 -10.06 6.29 3.33
CA TYR A 80 -11.11 7.12 2.69
C TYR A 80 -11.36 8.41 3.47
N THR A 81 -11.53 8.31 4.79
CA THR A 81 -11.72 9.48 5.66
C THR A 81 -10.53 10.42 5.55
N LEU A 82 -9.31 9.88 5.61
CA LEU A 82 -8.08 10.66 5.45
C LEU A 82 -8.03 11.36 4.08
N GLU A 83 -8.39 10.67 2.99
CA GLU A 83 -8.48 11.26 1.66
C GLU A 83 -9.47 12.44 1.62
N VAL A 84 -10.65 12.28 2.22
CA VAL A 84 -11.67 13.33 2.30
C VAL A 84 -11.17 14.54 3.10
N GLU A 85 -10.54 14.31 4.24
CA GLU A 85 -9.97 15.35 5.10
C GLU A 85 -8.84 16.10 4.40
N PHE A 86 -7.90 15.39 3.78
CA PHE A 86 -6.83 16.01 2.98
C PHE A 86 -7.42 16.83 1.81
N ASN A 87 -8.45 16.33 1.14
CA ASN A 87 -9.11 17.07 0.07
C ASN A 87 -9.77 18.37 0.56
N TYR A 88 -10.36 18.34 1.75
CA TYR A 88 -10.97 19.51 2.37
C TYR A 88 -9.91 20.53 2.80
N VAL A 89 -8.90 20.10 3.56
CA VAL A 89 -7.86 20.99 4.09
C VAL A 89 -6.98 21.56 2.97
N MET A 90 -6.63 20.75 1.96
CA MET A 90 -5.83 21.17 0.80
C MET A 90 -6.68 21.70 -0.36
N SER A 91 -7.94 22.10 -0.10
CA SER A 91 -8.76 22.78 -1.09
C SER A 91 -8.18 24.16 -1.40
N GLU A 92 -8.35 24.66 -2.64
CA GLU A 92 -7.78 25.95 -3.06
C GLU A 92 -8.12 27.10 -2.10
N LYS A 93 -9.36 27.10 -1.56
CA LYS A 93 -9.83 28.09 -0.59
C LYS A 93 -9.06 28.03 0.73
N ASN A 94 -8.80 26.83 1.24
CA ASN A 94 -8.12 26.64 2.52
C ASN A 94 -6.60 26.76 2.38
N PHE A 95 -6.05 26.30 1.25
CA PHE A 95 -4.62 26.38 0.97
C PHE A 95 -4.12 27.82 0.80
N LYS A 96 -4.95 28.76 0.31
CA LYS A 96 -4.57 30.19 0.26
C LYS A 96 -4.25 30.78 1.64
N LYS A 97 -4.88 30.26 2.70
CA LYS A 97 -4.57 30.67 4.09
C LYS A 97 -3.20 30.20 4.56
N TRP A 98 -2.54 29.32 3.80
CA TRP A 98 -1.22 28.81 4.13
C TRP A 98 -0.08 29.74 3.71
N ASP A 99 -0.38 30.72 2.86
CA ASP A 99 0.56 31.78 2.48
C ASP A 99 0.51 32.98 3.46
N GLU A 100 -0.35 32.94 4.49
CA GLU A 100 -0.45 33.98 5.51
C GLU A 100 0.63 33.77 6.60
N PRO A 101 1.54 34.75 6.83
CA PRO A 101 2.79 34.55 7.58
C PRO A 101 2.65 34.30 9.09
N GLU A 102 1.47 34.50 9.69
CA GLU A 102 1.26 34.42 11.15
C GLU A 102 0.27 33.32 11.57
N SER A 103 0.11 32.30 10.74
CA SER A 103 -0.95 31.31 10.96
C SER A 103 -0.48 30.18 11.88
N ASP A 104 -0.64 30.35 13.20
CA ASP A 104 -0.59 29.24 14.18
C ASP A 104 -1.45 28.04 13.71
N TYR A 105 -2.52 28.36 12.99
CA TYR A 105 -3.39 27.39 12.33
C TYR A 105 -2.65 26.51 11.30
N VAL A 106 -1.75 27.04 10.46
CA VAL A 106 -0.98 26.24 9.47
C VAL A 106 -0.04 25.28 10.18
N GLN A 107 0.57 25.74 11.26
CA GLN A 107 1.45 24.93 12.10
C GLN A 107 0.70 23.73 12.69
N GLU A 108 -0.42 23.99 13.37
CA GLU A 108 -1.25 22.95 13.98
C GLU A 108 -1.80 21.98 12.93
N MET A 109 -2.31 22.50 11.81
CA MET A 109 -2.86 21.68 10.73
C MET A 109 -1.81 20.77 10.10
N ASN A 110 -0.56 21.23 9.95
CA ASN A 110 0.53 20.40 9.46
C ASN A 110 0.77 19.19 10.37
N ILE A 111 0.83 19.40 11.69
CA ILE A 111 0.99 18.28 12.63
C ILE A 111 -0.21 17.35 12.57
N LEU A 112 -1.43 17.88 12.65
CA LEU A 112 -2.65 17.08 12.68
C LEU A 112 -2.76 16.19 11.44
N LEU A 113 -2.46 16.72 10.25
CA LEU A 113 -2.45 15.94 9.02
C LEU A 113 -1.34 14.88 8.99
N LEU A 114 -0.16 15.19 9.53
CA LEU A 114 0.93 14.22 9.64
C LEU A 114 0.58 13.10 10.62
N ASP A 115 -0.03 13.42 11.77
CA ASP A 115 -0.47 12.45 12.78
C ASP A 115 -1.53 11.51 12.22
N ALA A 116 -2.57 12.07 11.61
CA ALA A 116 -3.63 11.28 10.98
C ALA A 116 -3.08 10.39 9.86
N ALA A 117 -2.12 10.89 9.07
CA ALA A 117 -1.46 10.10 8.05
C ALA A 117 -0.60 8.98 8.64
N ILE A 118 0.18 9.23 9.68
CA ILE A 118 1.02 8.20 10.34
C ILE A 118 0.14 7.08 10.89
N GLU A 119 -0.96 7.41 11.55
CA GLU A 119 -1.91 6.41 12.09
C GLU A 119 -2.49 5.56 10.96
N ALA A 120 -3.00 6.19 9.90
CA ALA A 120 -3.56 5.49 8.75
C ALA A 120 -2.53 4.60 8.05
N PHE A 121 -1.30 5.10 7.83
CA PHE A 121 -0.24 4.34 7.17
C PHE A 121 0.30 3.20 8.04
N THR A 122 0.30 3.34 9.36
CA THR A 122 0.59 2.22 10.28
C THR A 122 -0.42 1.10 10.08
N LEU A 123 -1.70 1.45 9.95
CA LEU A 123 -2.77 0.50 9.69
C LEU A 123 -2.68 -0.12 8.28
N VAL A 124 -2.29 0.66 7.26
CA VAL A 124 -1.99 0.17 5.90
C VAL A 124 -0.87 -0.85 5.91
N VAL A 125 0.28 -0.54 6.53
CA VAL A 125 1.43 -1.46 6.61
C VAL A 125 1.01 -2.77 7.27
N LYS A 126 0.29 -2.69 8.39
CA LYS A 126 -0.22 -3.88 9.10
C LYS A 126 -1.12 -4.72 8.19
N THR A 127 -2.06 -4.07 7.51
CA THR A 127 -3.02 -4.74 6.62
C THR A 127 -2.34 -5.42 5.45
N ILE A 128 -1.49 -4.70 4.72
CA ILE A 128 -0.79 -5.26 3.55
C ILE A 128 0.11 -6.42 4.00
N ASN A 129 0.84 -6.27 5.11
CA ASN A 129 1.67 -7.34 5.64
C ASN A 129 0.85 -8.59 6.01
N SER A 130 -0.31 -8.42 6.64
CA SER A 130 -1.22 -9.54 6.95
C SER A 130 -1.76 -10.21 5.69
N VAL A 131 -2.09 -9.45 4.64
CA VAL A 131 -2.54 -10.01 3.36
C VAL A 131 -1.41 -10.75 2.66
N GLU A 132 -0.21 -10.18 2.59
CA GLU A 132 0.95 -10.81 1.95
C GLU A 132 1.33 -12.12 2.65
N LEU A 133 1.49 -12.09 3.98
CA LEU A 133 1.79 -13.29 4.77
C LEU A 133 0.77 -14.40 4.56
N LEU A 134 -0.51 -14.02 4.44
CA LEU A 134 -1.55 -14.97 4.15
C LEU A 134 -1.44 -15.51 2.71
N PHE A 135 -1.42 -14.62 1.72
CA PHE A 135 -1.44 -14.99 0.30
C PHE A 135 -0.21 -15.78 -0.12
N ASP A 136 0.93 -15.55 0.52
CA ASP A 136 2.16 -16.33 0.29
C ASP A 136 2.03 -17.80 0.67
N ASN A 137 1.11 -18.17 1.56
CA ASN A 137 0.85 -19.56 1.94
C ASN A 137 0.00 -20.32 0.91
N PHE A 138 -0.60 -19.63 -0.06
CA PHE A 138 -1.48 -20.25 -1.05
C PHE A 138 -1.03 -19.90 -2.47
N SER A 139 -0.61 -20.91 -3.24
CA SER A 139 -0.09 -20.71 -4.60
C SER A 139 -1.05 -19.95 -5.51
N ASN A 140 -2.35 -20.17 -5.35
CA ASN A 140 -3.40 -19.50 -6.12
C ASN A 140 -3.66 -18.05 -5.67
N LEU A 141 -3.34 -17.68 -4.43
CA LEU A 141 -3.52 -16.31 -3.91
C LEU A 141 -2.26 -15.45 -4.06
N LYS A 142 -1.08 -16.06 -4.11
CA LYS A 142 0.19 -15.36 -4.27
C LYS A 142 0.21 -14.42 -5.49
N GLY A 143 -0.42 -14.84 -6.59
CA GLY A 143 -0.54 -14.02 -7.80
C GLY A 143 -1.44 -12.79 -7.65
N LEU A 144 -2.24 -12.71 -6.57
CA LEU A 144 -3.14 -11.60 -6.26
C LEU A 144 -2.49 -10.50 -5.41
N ILE A 145 -1.24 -10.69 -4.97
CA ILE A 145 -0.48 -9.67 -4.24
C ILE A 145 -0.15 -8.52 -5.19
N VAL A 146 -0.42 -7.29 -4.75
CA VAL A 146 -0.01 -6.08 -5.47
C VAL A 146 1.51 -5.88 -5.26
N PRO A 147 2.33 -5.90 -6.33
CA PRO A 147 3.77 -5.78 -6.19
C PRO A 147 4.18 -4.42 -5.60
N GLU A 148 5.22 -4.42 -4.78
CA GLU A 148 5.81 -3.25 -4.09
C GLU A 148 4.91 -2.55 -3.04
N ALA A 149 3.67 -3.01 -2.85
CA ALA A 149 2.73 -2.36 -1.93
C ALA A 149 3.25 -2.32 -0.48
N LEU A 150 3.79 -3.42 0.04
CA LEU A 150 4.35 -3.45 1.40
C LEU A 150 5.62 -2.60 1.53
N ASN A 151 6.55 -2.71 0.59
CA ASN A 151 7.79 -1.94 0.63
C ASN A 151 7.51 -0.44 0.60
N LYS A 152 6.64 0.02 -0.31
CA LYS A 152 6.31 1.43 -0.44
C LYS A 152 5.47 1.95 0.71
N SER A 153 4.60 1.14 1.32
CA SER A 153 3.85 1.59 2.51
C SER A 153 4.79 1.85 3.69
N LYS A 154 5.82 1.01 3.89
CA LYS A 154 6.86 1.22 4.91
C LYS A 154 7.70 2.47 4.62
N GLU A 155 8.18 2.64 3.39
CA GLU A 155 8.94 3.82 2.98
C GLU A 155 8.16 5.13 3.21
N VAL A 156 6.86 5.15 2.87
CA VAL A 156 5.99 6.31 3.09
C VAL A 156 5.76 6.55 4.58
N LEU A 157 5.50 5.51 5.37
CA LEU A 157 5.35 5.65 6.82
C LEU A 157 6.61 6.23 7.46
N ASP A 158 7.79 5.71 7.13
CA ASP A 158 9.04 6.21 7.67
C ASP A 158 9.30 7.67 7.24
N SER A 159 8.94 8.04 6.01
CA SER A 159 8.99 9.42 5.51
C SER A 159 8.08 10.35 6.33
N LEU A 160 6.85 9.91 6.64
CA LEU A 160 5.91 10.70 7.45
C LEU A 160 6.44 10.95 8.86
N VAL A 161 6.97 9.91 9.52
CA VAL A 161 7.57 10.03 10.85
C VAL A 161 8.74 11.02 10.82
N ARG A 162 9.65 10.89 9.84
CA ARG A 162 10.78 11.82 9.69
C ARG A 162 10.33 13.26 9.47
N VAL A 163 9.34 13.51 8.61
CA VAL A 163 8.82 14.88 8.38
C VAL A 163 8.16 15.44 9.63
N LYS A 164 7.38 14.64 10.37
CA LYS A 164 6.79 15.05 11.65
C LYS A 164 7.86 15.43 12.66
N ASP A 165 8.89 14.61 12.82
CA ASP A 165 9.98 14.88 13.76
C ASP A 165 10.72 16.17 13.38
N LEU A 166 10.97 16.39 12.08
CA LEU A 166 11.58 17.63 11.59
C LEU A 166 10.72 18.86 11.90
N VAL A 167 9.42 18.77 11.65
CA VAL A 167 8.47 19.85 11.94
C VAL A 167 8.41 20.15 13.43
N ASN A 168 8.36 19.13 14.29
CA ASN A 168 8.37 19.29 15.75
C ASN A 168 9.67 19.92 16.25
N LEU A 169 10.82 19.53 15.71
CA LEU A 169 12.11 20.14 16.06
C LEU A 169 12.11 21.63 15.71
N VAL A 170 11.65 22.00 14.51
CA VAL A 170 11.57 23.40 14.08
C VAL A 170 10.65 24.21 15.00
N MET A 171 9.55 23.64 15.49
CA MET A 171 8.65 24.30 16.46
C MET A 171 9.27 24.50 17.85
N VAL A 172 10.09 23.56 18.31
CA VAL A 172 10.77 23.70 19.60
C VAL A 172 11.87 24.76 19.50
N ASP A 173 12.64 24.72 18.42
CA ASP A 173 13.76 25.64 18.19
C ASP A 173 13.28 27.09 17.97
N SER A 174 12.11 27.28 17.32
CA SER A 174 11.51 28.60 17.15
C SER A 174 11.07 29.22 18.48
N LYS A 175 10.50 28.43 19.39
CA LYS A 175 10.11 28.89 20.74
C LYS A 175 11.30 29.30 21.60
N LEU A 176 12.50 28.80 21.29
CA LEU A 176 13.74 29.10 21.99
C LEU A 176 14.50 30.32 21.40
N GLY A 177 14.01 30.91 20.29
CA GLY A 177 14.63 32.09 19.64
C GLY A 177 16.06 31.86 19.16
N SER A 178 16.34 30.66 18.64
CA SER A 178 17.72 30.20 18.37
C SER A 178 17.95 29.69 16.94
N LEU A 179 17.06 30.01 16.00
CA LEU A 179 17.07 29.44 14.66
C LEU A 179 18.12 30.14 13.77
N LYS A 180 19.31 29.57 13.69
CA LYS A 180 20.34 30.00 12.73
C LYS A 180 19.94 29.67 11.30
N GLN A 181 20.14 30.61 10.37
CA GLN A 181 19.82 30.49 8.93
C GLN A 181 20.32 29.20 8.25
N GLY A 182 21.53 28.73 8.60
CA GLY A 182 22.09 27.48 8.04
C GLY A 182 21.31 26.22 8.46
N TYR A 183 20.77 26.21 9.68
CA TYR A 183 20.00 25.09 10.22
C TYR A 183 18.62 24.96 9.54
N CYS A 184 17.93 26.08 9.32
CA CYS A 184 16.65 26.10 8.59
C CYS A 184 16.80 25.58 7.16
N THR A 185 17.89 25.95 6.48
CA THR A 185 18.18 25.50 5.11
C THR A 185 18.33 23.98 5.03
N GLU A 186 19.04 23.37 5.99
CA GLU A 186 19.19 21.92 6.08
C GLU A 186 17.84 21.22 6.29
N LYS A 187 16.99 21.73 7.19
CA LYS A 187 15.65 21.16 7.45
C LYS A 187 14.75 21.22 6.22
N VAL A 188 14.75 22.34 5.50
CA VAL A 188 14.00 22.47 4.24
C VAL A 188 14.48 21.46 3.20
N LEU A 189 15.79 21.27 3.06
CA LEU A 189 16.36 20.27 2.14
C LEU A 189 15.94 18.85 2.52
N LEU A 190 15.84 18.54 3.81
CA LEU A 190 15.32 17.25 4.28
C LEU A 190 13.84 17.05 3.89
N VAL A 191 12.98 18.05 4.09
CA VAL A 191 11.57 17.97 3.65
C VAL A 191 11.47 17.77 2.12
N ILE A 192 12.31 18.45 1.34
CA ILE A 192 12.40 18.26 -0.12
C ILE A 192 12.81 16.83 -0.47
N LYS A 193 13.76 16.25 0.27
CA LYS A 193 14.20 14.87 0.08
C LYS A 193 13.07 13.88 0.36
N GLU A 194 12.34 14.05 1.46
CA GLU A 194 11.20 13.19 1.81
C GLU A 194 10.05 13.33 0.80
N LYS A 195 9.83 14.52 0.24
CA LYS A 195 8.89 14.69 -0.88
C LYS A 195 9.25 13.84 -2.10
N ARG A 196 10.55 13.63 -2.38
CA ARG A 196 10.98 12.73 -3.47
C ARG A 196 10.60 11.29 -3.17
N VAL A 197 10.73 10.84 -1.92
CA VAL A 197 10.28 9.50 -1.48
C VAL A 197 8.80 9.28 -1.80
N LEU A 198 7.94 10.27 -1.53
CA LEU A 198 6.52 10.20 -1.88
C LEU A 198 6.29 10.10 -3.40
N ARG A 199 7.01 10.90 -4.19
CA ARG A 199 6.91 10.89 -5.65
C ARG A 199 7.35 9.56 -6.24
N ASP A 200 8.48 9.03 -5.77
CA ASP A 200 9.04 7.78 -6.25
C ASP A 200 8.11 6.62 -5.86
N SER A 201 7.61 6.62 -4.62
CA SER A 201 6.58 5.68 -4.17
C SER A 201 5.34 5.71 -5.06
N PHE A 202 4.79 6.91 -5.33
CA PHE A 202 3.63 7.05 -6.22
C PHE A 202 3.90 6.51 -7.62
N THR A 203 5.03 6.87 -8.22
CA THR A 203 5.37 6.47 -9.60
C THR A 203 5.54 4.96 -9.72
N VAL A 204 6.21 4.34 -8.74
CA VAL A 204 6.38 2.88 -8.68
C VAL A 204 5.04 2.19 -8.49
N LEU A 205 4.23 2.66 -7.54
CA LEU A 205 2.93 2.08 -7.23
C LEU A 205 1.97 2.20 -8.40
N GLU A 206 1.75 3.39 -8.96
CA GLU A 206 0.84 3.61 -10.10
C GLU A 206 1.21 2.67 -11.27
N GLY A 207 2.51 2.59 -11.62
CA GLY A 207 2.97 1.69 -12.66
C GLY A 207 2.77 0.20 -12.32
N SER A 208 2.99 -0.18 -11.07
CA SER A 208 2.71 -1.54 -10.57
C SER A 208 1.22 -1.87 -10.68
N MET A 209 0.39 -0.91 -10.27
CA MET A 209 -1.04 -1.02 -10.13
C MET A 209 -1.77 -1.07 -11.47
N ILE A 210 -1.36 -0.28 -12.45
CA ILE A 210 -1.85 -0.39 -13.84
C ILE A 210 -1.56 -1.79 -14.38
N ARG A 211 -0.32 -2.29 -14.22
CA ARG A 211 0.06 -3.63 -14.69
C ARG A 211 -0.70 -4.74 -13.96
N TYR A 212 -0.87 -4.59 -12.65
CA TYR A 212 -1.64 -5.52 -11.83
C TYR A 212 -3.09 -5.58 -12.30
N PHE A 213 -3.74 -4.43 -12.51
CA PHE A 213 -5.14 -4.40 -12.96
C PHE A 213 -5.31 -5.02 -14.34
N LEU A 214 -4.44 -4.70 -15.29
CA LEU A 214 -4.53 -5.26 -16.64
C LEU A 214 -4.30 -6.78 -16.69
N ARG A 215 -3.31 -7.28 -15.93
CA ARG A 215 -2.83 -8.67 -16.08
C ARG A 215 -3.46 -9.64 -15.10
N VAL A 216 -3.75 -9.17 -13.89
CA VAL A 216 -4.23 -10.00 -12.79
C VAL A 216 -5.70 -9.69 -12.56
N PHE A 217 -6.04 -8.44 -12.24
CA PHE A 217 -7.40 -8.14 -11.77
C PHE A 217 -8.45 -8.31 -12.88
N ALA A 218 -8.28 -7.63 -14.02
CA ALA A 218 -9.21 -7.67 -15.13
C ALA A 218 -9.34 -9.08 -15.70
N LYS A 219 -8.22 -9.75 -15.96
CA LYS A 219 -8.23 -11.11 -16.54
C LYS A 219 -8.96 -12.15 -15.68
N ASN A 220 -8.89 -12.02 -14.35
CA ASN A 220 -9.49 -13.01 -13.45
C ASN A 220 -10.92 -12.67 -13.02
N PHE A 221 -11.31 -11.38 -13.07
CA PHE A 221 -12.57 -10.93 -12.48
C PHE A 221 -13.46 -10.11 -13.42
N ILE A 222 -12.95 -9.64 -14.56
CA ILE A 222 -13.70 -8.80 -15.49
C ILE A 222 -13.81 -9.52 -16.85
N THR A 223 -15.03 -9.68 -17.34
CA THR A 223 -15.31 -10.35 -18.61
C THR A 223 -15.10 -9.45 -19.82
N GLU A 224 -15.19 -8.13 -19.61
CA GLU A 224 -15.01 -7.11 -20.64
C GLU A 224 -13.52 -6.78 -20.86
N GLU A 225 -13.17 -6.37 -22.09
CA GLU A 225 -11.82 -5.93 -22.40
C GLU A 225 -11.50 -4.64 -21.64
N THR A 226 -10.55 -4.72 -20.70
CA THR A 226 -10.10 -3.58 -19.90
C THR A 226 -8.90 -2.91 -20.57
N VAL A 227 -8.96 -1.59 -20.78
CA VAL A 227 -7.85 -0.82 -21.35
C VAL A 227 -7.05 -0.10 -20.27
N VAL A 228 -5.87 0.41 -20.64
CA VAL A 228 -4.96 1.13 -19.72
C VAL A 228 -5.66 2.30 -19.02
N ASN A 229 -6.51 3.03 -19.75
CA ASN A 229 -7.23 4.19 -19.22
C ASN A 229 -8.23 3.82 -18.11
N ASP A 230 -8.71 2.58 -18.07
CA ASP A 230 -9.62 2.13 -17.01
C ASP A 230 -8.84 1.78 -15.71
N CYS A 231 -7.53 1.59 -15.84
CA CYS A 231 -6.65 1.15 -14.76
C CYS A 231 -5.93 2.30 -14.04
N ILE A 232 -6.10 3.54 -14.53
CA ILE A 232 -5.51 4.73 -13.90
C ILE A 232 -6.25 5.07 -12.60
N LEU A 233 -5.57 5.84 -11.74
CA LEU A 233 -6.15 6.40 -10.51
C LEU A 233 -7.57 6.96 -10.73
N ARG A 234 -8.48 6.67 -9.78
CA ARG A 234 -9.94 6.95 -9.80
C ARG A 234 -10.78 6.07 -10.72
N GLU A 235 -10.39 5.86 -11.97
CA GLU A 235 -11.18 4.99 -12.88
C GLU A 235 -11.15 3.54 -12.39
N ARG A 236 -10.00 3.12 -11.84
CA ARG A 236 -9.86 1.80 -11.22
C ARG A 236 -10.85 1.51 -10.10
N ARG A 237 -11.33 2.54 -9.38
CA ARG A 237 -12.30 2.37 -8.29
C ARG A 237 -13.61 1.80 -8.83
N ARG A 238 -13.98 2.16 -10.06
CA ARG A 238 -15.16 1.61 -10.75
C ARG A 238 -14.97 0.12 -11.03
N LEU A 239 -13.78 -0.28 -11.50
CA LEU A 239 -13.46 -1.69 -11.74
C LEU A 239 -13.55 -2.52 -10.44
N VAL A 240 -12.97 -2.02 -9.34
CA VAL A 240 -13.04 -2.69 -8.04
C VAL A 240 -14.50 -2.82 -7.57
N GLN A 241 -15.30 -1.77 -7.74
CA GLN A 241 -16.73 -1.81 -7.40
C GLN A 241 -17.48 -2.87 -8.21
N THR A 242 -17.28 -2.92 -9.52
CA THR A 242 -17.90 -3.92 -10.41
C THR A 242 -17.60 -5.35 -9.92
N VAL A 243 -16.34 -5.66 -9.61
CA VAL A 243 -15.94 -6.96 -9.07
C VAL A 243 -16.56 -7.22 -7.70
N GLY A 244 -16.69 -6.17 -6.87
CA GLY A 244 -17.37 -6.24 -5.58
C GLY A 244 -18.80 -6.80 -5.66
N PHE A 245 -19.53 -6.51 -6.74
CA PHE A 245 -20.91 -6.96 -6.96
C PHE A 245 -21.05 -8.34 -7.62
N GLN A 246 -20.00 -8.83 -8.29
CA GLN A 246 -20.05 -10.14 -8.94
C GLN A 246 -20.01 -11.30 -7.93
N SER A 247 -20.67 -12.41 -8.21
CA SER A 247 -20.66 -13.62 -7.36
C SER A 247 -19.48 -14.55 -7.65
N ILE A 248 -18.27 -14.00 -7.76
CA ILE A 248 -17.06 -14.81 -7.96
C ILE A 248 -16.54 -15.24 -6.59
N THR A 249 -16.38 -16.54 -6.38
CA THR A 249 -15.73 -17.10 -5.18
C THR A 249 -14.32 -17.54 -5.55
N ILE A 250 -13.33 -17.14 -4.77
CA ILE A 250 -11.94 -17.60 -4.97
C ILE A 250 -11.78 -18.89 -4.15
N PRO A 251 -11.53 -20.04 -4.80
CA PRO A 251 -11.36 -21.30 -4.08
C PRO A 251 -10.09 -21.24 -3.23
N PHE A 252 -10.14 -21.87 -2.06
CA PHE A 252 -9.00 -22.02 -1.16
C PHE A 252 -8.36 -23.36 -1.50
N THR A 253 -7.21 -23.35 -2.19
CA THR A 253 -6.44 -24.57 -2.48
C THR A 253 -5.20 -24.56 -1.61
N ASN A 254 -5.18 -25.39 -0.57
CA ASN A 254 -3.95 -25.71 0.15
C ASN A 254 -3.19 -26.74 -0.68
N ASP A 255 -2.04 -26.37 -1.25
CA ASP A 255 -1.16 -27.33 -1.94
C ASP A 255 -0.75 -28.49 -1.00
N GLU A 256 -0.80 -28.27 0.32
CA GLU A 256 -0.57 -29.32 1.33
C GLU A 256 -1.70 -30.37 1.36
N GLU A 257 -2.97 -30.00 1.21
CA GLU A 257 -4.07 -30.97 1.10
C GLU A 257 -4.00 -31.73 -0.23
N ASP A 258 -3.63 -31.05 -1.33
CA ASP A 258 -3.45 -31.71 -2.62
C ASP A 258 -2.24 -32.64 -2.64
N GLN A 259 -1.13 -32.30 -1.97
CA GLN A 259 0.01 -33.20 -1.79
C GLN A 259 -0.29 -34.35 -0.83
N GLU A 260 -0.99 -34.13 0.28
CA GLU A 260 -1.38 -35.19 1.20
C GLU A 260 -2.37 -36.16 0.54
N ASN A 261 -3.32 -35.63 -0.24
CA ASN A 261 -4.25 -36.44 -1.04
C ASN A 261 -3.53 -37.20 -2.16
N GLN A 262 -2.59 -36.57 -2.87
CA GLN A 262 -1.76 -37.28 -3.86
C GLN A 262 -0.91 -38.39 -3.22
N ASN A 263 -0.36 -38.16 -2.03
CA ASN A 263 0.42 -39.15 -1.30
C ASN A 263 -0.47 -40.29 -0.77
N LYS A 264 -1.69 -40.00 -0.30
CA LYS A 264 -2.69 -41.03 0.06
C LYS A 264 -3.11 -41.88 -1.14
N PHE A 265 -3.33 -41.26 -2.30
CA PHE A 265 -3.65 -41.98 -3.54
C PHE A 265 -2.48 -42.85 -4.02
N LYS A 266 -1.24 -42.35 -3.97
CA LYS A 266 -0.04 -43.14 -4.29
C LYS A 266 0.15 -44.34 -3.36
N ASN A 267 -0.01 -44.15 -2.05
CA ASN A 267 0.11 -45.22 -1.07
C ASN A 267 -1.00 -46.28 -1.24
N THR A 268 -2.22 -45.85 -1.54
CA THR A 268 -3.35 -46.76 -1.81
C THR A 268 -3.10 -47.59 -3.09
N GLY A 269 -2.58 -46.96 -4.16
CA GLY A 269 -2.19 -47.66 -5.39
C GLY A 269 -1.08 -48.69 -5.20
N MET A 270 -0.06 -48.36 -4.38
CA MET A 270 1.01 -49.29 -4.02
C MET A 270 0.50 -50.50 -3.24
N ILE A 271 -0.40 -50.30 -2.27
CA ILE A 271 -1.02 -51.40 -1.52
C ILE A 271 -1.79 -52.34 -2.46
N PHE A 272 -2.53 -51.79 -3.42
CA PHE A 272 -3.28 -52.57 -4.41
C PHE A 272 -2.35 -53.40 -5.31
N LEU A 273 -1.24 -52.82 -5.77
CA LEU A 273 -0.22 -53.50 -6.57
C LEU A 273 0.42 -54.67 -5.81
N VAL A 274 0.76 -54.47 -4.53
CA VAL A 274 1.34 -55.52 -3.68
C VAL A 274 0.32 -56.64 -3.44
N ALA A 275 -0.93 -56.31 -3.14
CA ALA A 275 -1.99 -57.29 -2.94
C ALA A 275 -2.26 -58.12 -4.21
N PHE A 276 -2.29 -57.48 -5.38
CA PHE A 276 -2.45 -58.16 -6.66
C PHE A 276 -1.26 -59.07 -6.98
N GLY A 277 -0.03 -58.61 -6.73
CA GLY A 277 1.18 -59.41 -6.91
C GLY A 277 1.21 -60.66 -6.02
N LEU A 278 0.77 -60.55 -4.77
CA LEU A 278 0.65 -61.70 -3.86
C LEU A 278 -0.40 -62.71 -4.32
N LEU A 279 -1.56 -62.24 -4.79
CA LEU A 279 -2.59 -63.10 -5.36
C LEU A 279 -2.09 -63.85 -6.61
N LEU A 280 -1.36 -63.15 -7.49
CA LEU A 280 -0.80 -63.75 -8.69
C LEU A 280 0.27 -64.79 -8.34
N SER A 281 1.14 -64.49 -7.37
CA SER A 281 2.13 -65.44 -6.85
C SER A 281 1.47 -66.70 -6.28
N PHE A 282 0.39 -66.53 -5.50
CA PHE A 282 -0.37 -67.66 -4.97
C PHE A 282 -1.04 -68.50 -6.06
N ALA A 283 -1.60 -67.85 -7.09
CA ALA A 283 -2.18 -68.54 -8.24
C ALA A 283 -1.11 -69.32 -9.03
N CYS A 284 0.07 -68.73 -9.23
CA CYS A 284 1.19 -69.40 -9.88
C CYS A 284 1.72 -70.59 -9.07
N LEU A 285 1.84 -70.46 -7.74
CA LEU A 285 2.22 -71.57 -6.85
C LEU A 285 1.21 -72.72 -6.93
N ARG A 286 -0.09 -72.40 -6.89
CA ARG A 286 -1.15 -73.41 -7.04
C ARG A 286 -1.12 -74.10 -8.40
N LEU A 287 -0.85 -73.36 -9.48
CA LEU A 287 -0.68 -73.93 -10.82
C LEU A 287 0.56 -74.82 -10.90
N TYR A 288 1.68 -74.40 -10.31
CA TYR A 288 2.90 -75.18 -10.24
C TYR A 288 2.69 -76.51 -9.50
N ASP A 289 2.09 -76.47 -8.31
CA ASP A 289 1.75 -77.69 -7.56
C ASP A 289 0.84 -78.61 -8.38
N LEU A 290 -0.14 -78.06 -9.09
CA LEU A 290 -1.07 -78.87 -9.90
C LEU A 290 -0.39 -79.56 -11.09
N ILE A 291 0.64 -78.94 -11.67
CA ILE A 291 1.38 -79.47 -12.81
C ILE A 291 2.43 -80.50 -12.37
N PHE A 292 3.11 -80.26 -11.24
CA PHE A 292 4.25 -81.06 -10.80
C PHE A 292 3.95 -82.04 -9.65
N SER A 293 2.73 -82.07 -9.11
CA SER A 293 2.28 -83.07 -8.10
C SER A 293 1.78 -84.39 -8.72
N LYS A 294 2.24 -84.76 -9.92
CA LYS A 294 2.05 -86.08 -10.52
C LYS A 294 3.38 -86.82 -10.56
#